data_AF-A0A845U6C2-F1
#
_entry.id   AF-A0A845U6C2-F1
#
_cell.length_a   1.000
_cell.length_b   1.000
_cell.length_c   1.000
_cell.angle_alpha   90.00
_cell.angle_beta   90.00
_cell.angle_gamma   90.00
#
_symmetry.space_group_name_H-M   'P 1'
#
loop_
_entity.id
_entity.type
_entity.pdbx_description
1 polymer ?
#
loop_
_entity_poly.entity_id
_entity_poly.type
_entity_poly.pdbx_seq_one_letter_code
_entity_poly.pdbx_strand_id
1 'polypeptide(L)'
;MAMLRPHALFLSVAILLGGCAIQPVATIRTPAPKPGTAHTRHATLDWVGTYAGVLPCADCPGVREIITLNKDHTYEITTQYVDRGDQLFRRGNVFSWVDGNTIRLEGVSAGPTLYRVGANRLTQLGRDGKVIRGPLAARFILKKIAKTRR
;
A
#
# COMPACT_ATOMS: atom_id res chain seq x y z
N MET A 1 48.91 19.09 33.27
CA MET A 1 49.89 20.19 33.06
C MET A 1 51.19 19.58 32.59
N ALA A 2 51.78 20.16 31.54
CA ALA A 2 53.20 20.14 31.13
C ALA A 2 53.37 19.77 29.63
N MET A 3 53.45 20.79 28.77
CA MET A 3 54.69 21.32 28.14
C MET A 3 55.13 20.42 26.97
N LEU A 4 54.63 20.63 25.74
CA LEU A 4 55.08 21.65 24.77
C LEU A 4 56.61 21.79 24.70
N ARG A 5 57.19 21.37 23.56
CA ARG A 5 58.39 21.92 22.87
C ARG A 5 58.80 21.00 21.67
N PRO A 6 59.64 21.44 20.71
CA PRO A 6 59.47 22.60 19.83
C PRO A 6 60.09 22.43 18.40
N HIS A 7 60.01 23.49 17.59
CA HIS A 7 60.88 23.82 16.42
C HIS A 7 60.74 22.95 15.16
N ALA A 8 60.82 23.45 13.92
CA ALA A 8 60.90 24.76 13.30
C ALA A 8 60.87 24.52 11.78
N LEU A 9 60.76 25.60 10.99
CA LEU A 9 60.83 25.64 9.52
C LEU A 9 59.59 25.07 8.79
N PHE A 10 59.11 25.61 7.67
CA PHE A 10 59.70 26.46 6.65
C PHE A 10 58.63 27.44 6.13
N LEU A 11 59.02 28.71 6.02
CA LEU A 11 58.36 29.71 5.19
C LEU A 11 58.65 29.37 3.72
N SER A 12 57.65 29.11 2.90
CA SER A 12 57.76 29.18 1.43
C SER A 12 56.37 29.36 0.82
N VAL A 13 56.07 30.62 0.52
CA VAL A 13 54.98 31.04 -0.35
C VAL A 13 55.35 30.62 -1.77
N ALA A 14 54.50 29.86 -2.43
CA ALA A 14 54.52 29.69 -3.88
C ALA A 14 53.09 29.90 -4.39
N ILE A 15 52.83 31.14 -4.80
CA ILE A 15 51.65 31.55 -5.56
C ILE A 15 51.84 31.03 -6.98
N LEU A 16 50.97 30.14 -7.42
CA LEU A 16 50.78 29.81 -8.83
C LEU A 16 49.31 30.05 -9.17
N LEU A 17 49.07 31.19 -9.82
CA LEU A 17 47.81 31.51 -10.48
C LEU A 17 47.64 30.58 -11.68
N GLY A 18 46.82 29.54 -11.52
CA GLY A 18 46.32 28.71 -12.62
C GLY A 18 44.81 28.90 -12.74
N GLY A 19 44.40 29.77 -13.66
CA GLY A 19 42.99 30.04 -13.95
C GLY A 19 42.33 28.85 -14.64
N CYS A 20 41.32 28.26 -14.00
CA CYS A 20 40.38 27.36 -14.66
C CYS A 20 39.16 28.19 -15.05
N ALA A 21 38.94 28.36 -16.36
CA ALA A 21 37.75 29.01 -16.88
C ALA A 21 36.51 28.18 -16.51
N ILE A 22 35.76 28.65 -15.52
CA ILE A 22 34.45 28.10 -15.18
C ILE A 22 33.49 28.48 -16.30
N GLN A 23 33.14 27.52 -17.13
CA GLN A 23 32.02 27.66 -18.05
C GLN A 23 30.74 27.85 -17.22
N PRO A 24 29.85 28.81 -17.57
CA PRO A 24 28.54 28.87 -16.96
C PRO A 24 27.77 27.62 -17.42
N VAL A 25 27.57 26.67 -16.50
CA VAL A 25 26.54 25.66 -16.67
C VAL A 25 25.22 26.42 -16.81
N ALA A 26 24.64 26.38 -18.00
CA ALA A 26 23.29 26.84 -18.22
C ALA A 26 22.40 25.94 -17.35
N THR A 27 22.08 26.41 -16.15
CA THR A 27 21.03 25.87 -15.31
C THR A 27 19.75 25.98 -16.12
N ILE A 28 19.37 24.89 -16.77
CA ILE A 28 18.01 24.68 -17.24
C ILE A 28 17.18 24.76 -15.97
N ARG A 29 16.60 25.94 -15.70
CA ARG A 29 15.57 26.12 -14.68
C ARG A 29 14.33 25.42 -15.22
N THR A 30 14.32 24.09 -15.12
CA THR A 30 13.07 23.34 -15.16
C THR A 30 12.21 23.95 -14.06
N PRO A 31 11.01 24.45 -14.37
CA PRO A 31 10.10 24.94 -13.35
C PRO A 31 9.96 23.85 -12.30
N ALA A 32 10.13 24.21 -11.02
CA ALA A 32 9.78 23.32 -9.93
C ALA A 32 8.37 22.77 -10.21
N PRO A 33 8.14 21.45 -10.13
CA PRO A 33 6.79 20.94 -10.23
C PRO A 33 5.98 21.66 -9.16
N LYS A 34 4.97 22.43 -9.59
CA LYS A 34 3.90 22.90 -8.69
C LYS A 34 3.47 21.69 -7.86
N PRO A 35 3.07 21.85 -6.58
CA PRO A 35 2.39 20.79 -5.85
C PRO A 35 0.99 20.60 -6.49
N GLY A 36 0.99 20.06 -7.71
CA GLY A 36 -0.17 19.61 -8.43
C GLY A 36 -0.48 18.25 -7.86
N THR A 37 -1.33 18.25 -6.85
CA THR A 37 -2.19 17.13 -6.46
C THR A 37 -1.54 15.77 -6.65
N ALA A 38 -0.74 15.35 -5.66
CA ALA A 38 -0.50 13.93 -5.44
C ALA A 38 -1.87 13.29 -5.15
N HIS A 39 -2.58 12.89 -6.20
CA HIS A 39 -3.75 12.04 -6.09
C HIS A 39 -3.23 10.68 -5.66
N THR A 40 -3.23 10.42 -4.35
CA THR A 40 -3.08 9.06 -3.82
C THR A 40 -4.05 8.18 -4.62
N ARG A 41 -3.57 7.11 -5.27
CA ARG A 41 -4.33 6.33 -6.27
C ARG A 41 -5.72 5.85 -5.82
N HIS A 42 -6.01 5.84 -4.52
CA HIS A 42 -7.34 5.59 -3.96
C HIS A 42 -8.36 6.68 -4.28
N ALA A 43 -7.93 7.93 -4.40
CA ALA A 43 -8.81 9.07 -4.63
C ALA A 43 -9.50 8.99 -6.01
N THR A 44 -8.95 8.23 -6.96
CA THR A 44 -9.51 8.07 -8.31
C THR A 44 -10.35 6.82 -8.49
N LEU A 45 -10.31 5.87 -7.56
CA LEU A 45 -11.04 4.60 -7.67
C LEU A 45 -12.32 4.64 -6.83
N ASP A 46 -13.47 4.26 -7.40
CA ASP A 46 -14.71 4.06 -6.61
C ASP A 46 -14.61 2.77 -5.78
N TRP A 47 -13.93 2.86 -4.64
CA TRP A 47 -13.68 1.74 -3.73
C TRP A 47 -14.80 1.49 -2.71
N VAL A 48 -15.69 2.47 -2.48
CA VAL A 48 -16.80 2.32 -1.52
C VAL A 48 -17.81 1.33 -2.06
N GLY A 49 -18.17 0.32 -1.28
CA GLY A 49 -19.23 -0.62 -1.63
C GLY A 49 -19.05 -2.00 -1.03
N THR A 50 -19.93 -2.91 -1.45
CA THR A 50 -19.94 -4.30 -1.00
C THR A 50 -19.32 -5.19 -2.06
N TYR A 51 -18.44 -6.08 -1.62
CA TYR A 51 -17.69 -7.03 -2.43
C TYR A 51 -18.01 -8.44 -1.96
N ALA A 52 -18.20 -9.38 -2.88
CA ALA A 52 -18.51 -10.75 -2.52
C ALA A 52 -17.80 -11.77 -3.41
N GLY A 53 -17.56 -12.96 -2.86
CA GLY A 53 -16.96 -14.08 -3.56
C GLY A 53 -16.99 -15.38 -2.76
N VAL A 54 -16.54 -16.47 -3.38
CA VAL A 54 -16.32 -17.77 -2.72
C VAL A 54 -14.85 -18.11 -2.86
N LEU A 55 -14.13 -18.00 -1.75
CA LEU A 55 -12.68 -18.16 -1.66
C LEU A 55 -12.31 -19.64 -1.45
N PRO A 56 -11.13 -20.09 -1.95
CA PRO A 56 -10.61 -21.42 -1.66
C PRO A 56 -10.41 -21.63 -0.15
N CYS A 57 -10.67 -22.85 0.29
CA CYS A 57 -10.56 -23.29 1.68
C CYS A 57 -9.70 -24.56 1.70
N ALA A 58 -8.83 -24.69 2.70
CA ALA A 58 -7.87 -25.81 2.76
C ALA A 58 -8.56 -27.15 3.06
N ASP A 59 -9.61 -27.11 3.89
CA ASP A 59 -10.29 -28.25 4.49
C ASP A 59 -11.82 -28.17 4.32
N CYS A 60 -12.30 -27.31 3.41
CA CYS A 60 -13.71 -27.18 3.10
C CYS A 60 -13.96 -26.83 1.62
N PRO A 61 -15.19 -26.96 1.10
CA PRO A 61 -15.49 -26.67 -0.31
C PRO A 61 -15.23 -25.20 -0.71
N GLY A 62 -15.33 -24.28 0.26
CA GLY A 62 -15.03 -22.88 0.08
C GLY A 62 -15.52 -22.01 1.24
N VAL A 63 -15.13 -20.75 1.21
CA VAL A 63 -15.59 -19.74 2.15
C VAL A 63 -16.29 -18.63 1.38
N ARG A 64 -17.60 -18.47 1.60
CA ARG A 64 -18.33 -17.31 1.09
C ARG A 64 -17.98 -16.11 1.96
N GLU A 65 -17.49 -15.06 1.33
CA GLU A 65 -17.08 -13.84 2.00
C GLU A 65 -17.77 -12.64 1.38
N ILE A 66 -18.26 -11.74 2.25
CA ILE A 66 -18.87 -10.47 1.88
C ILE A 66 -18.16 -9.37 2.69
N ILE A 67 -17.55 -8.41 2.01
CA ILE A 67 -16.89 -7.26 2.63
C ILE A 67 -17.58 -5.98 2.17
N THR A 68 -18.05 -5.17 3.11
CA THR A 68 -18.53 -3.81 2.83
C THR A 68 -17.48 -2.81 3.30
N LEU A 69 -17.06 -1.91 2.40
CA LEU A 69 -16.16 -0.80 2.70
C LEU A 69 -16.94 0.52 2.66
N ASN A 70 -16.88 1.27 3.75
CA ASN A 70 -17.59 2.54 3.93
C ASN A 70 -16.66 3.75 3.76
N LYS A 71 -17.25 4.89 3.41
CA LYS A 71 -16.51 6.14 3.13
C LYS A 71 -15.73 6.67 4.34
N ASP A 72 -16.20 6.36 5.55
CA ASP A 72 -15.57 6.73 6.83
C ASP A 72 -14.43 5.77 7.25
N HIS A 73 -13.98 4.91 6.34
CA HIS A 73 -12.97 3.88 6.56
C HIS A 73 -13.37 2.80 7.56
N THR A 74 -14.66 2.61 7.80
CA THR A 74 -15.17 1.41 8.47
C THR A 74 -15.38 0.29 7.46
N TYR A 75 -15.34 -0.95 7.95
CA TYR A 75 -15.72 -2.12 7.18
C TYR A 75 -16.60 -3.06 8.00
N GLU A 76 -17.38 -3.86 7.27
CA GLU A 76 -17.99 -5.08 7.79
C GLU A 76 -17.56 -6.26 6.93
N ILE A 77 -17.28 -7.38 7.56
CA ILE A 77 -17.01 -8.66 6.91
C ILE A 77 -17.98 -9.72 7.42
N THR A 78 -18.55 -10.48 6.51
CA THR A 78 -19.35 -11.68 6.79
C THR A 78 -18.72 -12.87 6.11
N THR A 79 -18.53 -13.94 6.88
CA THR A 79 -17.90 -15.18 6.45
C THR A 79 -18.85 -16.34 6.71
N GLN A 80 -19.05 -17.18 5.70
CA GLN A 80 -19.82 -18.43 5.79
C GLN A 80 -19.01 -19.56 5.18
N TYR A 81 -18.82 -20.64 5.93
CA TYR A 81 -18.19 -21.85 5.40
C TYR A 81 -19.22 -22.65 4.60
N VAL A 82 -18.88 -22.97 3.36
CA VAL A 82 -19.76 -23.75 2.48
C VAL A 82 -19.95 -25.16 3.06
N ASP A 83 -21.18 -25.67 2.99
CA ASP A 83 -21.61 -26.99 3.47
C ASP A 83 -21.40 -27.23 4.99
N ARG A 84 -21.26 -26.15 5.77
CA ARG A 84 -21.15 -26.19 7.23
C ARG A 84 -22.38 -25.55 7.92
N GLY A 85 -23.50 -25.47 7.19
CA GLY A 85 -24.78 -24.90 7.64
C GLY A 85 -24.89 -23.38 7.45
N ASP A 86 -25.89 -22.79 8.10
CA ASP A 86 -26.24 -21.37 7.97
C ASP A 86 -25.50 -20.46 8.96
N GLN A 87 -24.45 -20.96 9.60
CA GLN A 87 -23.67 -20.17 10.54
C GLN A 87 -22.91 -19.05 9.83
N LEU A 88 -23.25 -17.81 10.18
CA LEU A 88 -22.58 -16.61 9.69
C LEU A 88 -21.68 -16.03 10.77
N PHE A 89 -20.43 -15.76 10.41
CA PHE A 89 -19.49 -15.04 11.25
C PHE A 89 -19.39 -13.61 10.75
N ARG A 90 -19.83 -12.64 11.56
CA ARG A 90 -19.80 -11.22 11.22
C ARG A 90 -18.86 -10.47 12.14
N ARG A 91 -18.01 -9.61 11.58
CA ARG A 91 -17.18 -8.64 12.32
C ARG A 91 -17.10 -7.33 11.56
N GLY A 92 -16.74 -6.26 12.26
CA GLY A 92 -16.52 -4.96 11.65
C GLY A 92 -15.63 -4.10 12.55
N ASN A 93 -14.85 -3.22 11.92
CA ASN A 93 -13.96 -2.27 12.57
C ASN A 93 -13.57 -1.20 11.54
N VAL A 94 -12.45 -0.52 11.76
CA VAL A 94 -11.81 0.35 10.77
C VAL A 94 -10.85 -0.43 9.86
N PHE A 95 -10.62 0.06 8.65
CA PHE A 95 -9.52 -0.39 7.81
C PHE A 95 -8.52 0.75 7.59
N SER A 96 -7.26 0.40 7.35
CA SER A 96 -6.20 1.35 7.03
C SER A 96 -5.65 1.11 5.63
N TRP A 97 -5.20 2.16 4.96
CA TRP A 97 -4.44 2.04 3.71
C TRP A 97 -2.98 1.74 4.04
N VAL A 98 -2.47 0.61 3.55
CA VAL A 98 -1.05 0.24 3.69
C VAL A 98 -0.19 0.99 2.68
N ASP A 99 -0.70 1.14 1.47
CA ASP A 99 -0.07 1.85 0.37
C ASP A 99 -1.15 2.43 -0.55
N GLY A 100 -0.80 2.83 -1.77
CA GLY A 100 -1.68 3.43 -2.78
C GLY A 100 -2.75 2.52 -3.42
N ASN A 101 -2.82 1.22 -3.14
CA ASN A 101 -3.96 0.38 -3.53
C ASN A 101 -4.27 -0.79 -2.57
N THR A 102 -3.60 -0.90 -1.42
CA THR A 102 -3.78 -2.00 -0.47
C THR A 102 -4.41 -1.52 0.84
N ILE A 103 -5.47 -2.20 1.28
CA ILE A 103 -6.09 -2.01 2.61
C ILE A 103 -5.71 -3.13 3.57
N ARG A 104 -5.73 -2.80 4.86
CA ARG A 104 -5.64 -3.73 5.98
C ARG A 104 -6.91 -3.61 6.83
N LEU A 105 -7.58 -4.73 7.06
CA LEU A 105 -8.72 -4.82 7.96
C LEU A 105 -8.21 -4.90 9.42
N GLU A 106 -8.50 -3.87 10.23
CA GLU A 106 -8.07 -3.85 11.63
C GLU A 106 -8.95 -4.75 12.51
N GLY A 107 -8.39 -5.27 13.60
CA GLY A 107 -9.12 -6.11 14.55
C GLY A 107 -9.43 -7.53 14.05
N VAL A 108 -8.85 -7.96 12.92
CA VAL A 108 -8.90 -9.36 12.47
C VAL A 108 -7.65 -10.08 12.93
N SER A 109 -7.79 -10.95 13.93
CA SER A 109 -6.71 -11.79 14.47
C SER A 109 -6.60 -13.15 13.77
N ALA A 110 -7.71 -13.64 13.23
CA ALA A 110 -7.80 -14.91 12.52
C ALA A 110 -8.37 -14.68 11.12
N GLY A 111 -7.61 -15.06 10.10
CA GLY A 111 -7.98 -14.91 8.68
C GLY A 111 -7.06 -13.94 7.92
N PRO A 112 -7.34 -13.72 6.62
CA PRO A 112 -6.66 -12.71 5.82
C PRO A 112 -7.02 -11.29 6.26
N THR A 113 -6.01 -10.42 6.34
CA THR A 113 -6.16 -9.02 6.74
C THR A 113 -5.92 -8.05 5.59
N LEU A 114 -5.23 -8.47 4.53
CA LEU A 114 -4.76 -7.59 3.46
C LEU A 114 -5.51 -7.83 2.16
N TYR A 115 -6.01 -6.74 1.57
CA TYR A 115 -6.72 -6.77 0.29
C TYR A 115 -6.21 -5.65 -0.61
N ARG A 116 -5.95 -5.99 -1.87
CA ARG A 116 -5.66 -4.99 -2.89
C ARG A 116 -6.94 -4.56 -3.58
N VAL A 117 -7.19 -3.26 -3.52
CA VAL A 117 -8.31 -2.57 -4.14
C VAL A 117 -8.01 -2.36 -5.62
N GLY A 118 -8.93 -2.80 -6.47
CA GLY A 118 -8.88 -2.61 -7.90
C GLY A 118 -10.26 -2.30 -8.45
N ALA A 119 -10.34 -1.95 -9.74
CA ALA A 119 -11.61 -1.60 -10.37
C ALA A 119 -12.66 -2.71 -10.15
N ASN A 120 -13.72 -2.36 -9.42
CA ASN A 120 -14.83 -3.23 -9.03
C ASN A 120 -14.42 -4.56 -8.36
N ARG A 121 -13.28 -4.60 -7.66
CA ARG A 121 -12.82 -5.83 -7.00
C ARG A 121 -11.92 -5.58 -5.79
N LEU A 122 -11.92 -6.55 -4.87
CA LEU A 122 -10.86 -6.74 -3.87
C LEU A 122 -10.13 -8.03 -4.19
N THR A 123 -8.79 -8.01 -4.16
CA THR A 123 -7.95 -9.21 -4.29
C THR A 123 -7.33 -9.51 -2.93
N GLN A 124 -7.65 -10.65 -2.34
CA GLN A 124 -7.02 -11.08 -1.10
C GLN A 124 -5.52 -11.31 -1.33
N LEU A 125 -4.71 -10.78 -0.43
CA LEU A 125 -3.26 -10.97 -0.45
C LEU A 125 -2.85 -12.05 0.56
N GLY A 126 -1.64 -12.59 0.36
CA GLY A 126 -0.98 -13.41 1.35
C GLY A 126 -0.70 -12.61 2.63
N ARG A 127 -0.37 -13.33 3.72
CA ARG A 127 0.03 -12.69 4.99
C ARG A 127 1.29 -11.84 4.87
N ASP A 128 2.10 -12.10 3.84
CA ASP A 128 3.29 -11.33 3.47
C ASP A 128 2.98 -10.09 2.61
N GLY A 129 1.70 -9.80 2.36
CA GLY A 129 1.24 -8.71 1.52
C GLY A 129 1.44 -8.93 0.02
N LYS A 130 1.85 -10.13 -0.40
CA LYS A 130 2.05 -10.44 -1.82
C LYS A 130 0.79 -11.02 -2.44
N VAL A 131 0.72 -10.90 -3.76
CA VAL A 131 -0.32 -11.55 -4.55
C VAL A 131 -0.19 -13.06 -4.42
N ILE A 132 -1.30 -13.74 -4.12
CA ILE A 132 -1.35 -15.19 -4.15
C ILE A 132 -1.15 -15.65 -5.59
N ARG A 133 -0.22 -16.58 -5.80
CA ARG A 133 0.16 -17.11 -7.13
C ARG A 133 -0.33 -18.56 -7.30
N GLY A 134 -0.24 -19.05 -8.54
CA GLY A 134 -0.60 -20.43 -8.89
C GLY A 134 -2.01 -20.57 -9.45
N PRO A 135 -2.46 -21.82 -9.72
CA PRO A 135 -3.71 -22.09 -10.44
C PRO A 135 -4.97 -21.52 -9.77
N LEU A 136 -4.93 -21.33 -8.44
CA LEU A 136 -6.07 -20.83 -7.66
C LEU A 136 -6.07 -19.30 -7.48
N ALA A 137 -5.05 -18.58 -7.98
CA ALA A 137 -4.89 -17.14 -7.74
C ALA A 137 -6.15 -16.33 -8.10
N ALA A 138 -6.80 -16.65 -9.22
CA ALA A 138 -8.01 -15.97 -9.67
C ALA A 138 -9.23 -16.17 -8.74
N ARG A 139 -9.21 -17.21 -7.89
CA ARG A 139 -10.29 -17.50 -6.92
C ARG A 139 -10.18 -16.65 -5.64
N PHE A 140 -9.10 -15.91 -5.45
CA PHE A 140 -8.90 -14.99 -4.32
C PHE A 140 -9.39 -13.56 -4.61
N ILE A 141 -10.45 -13.43 -5.43
CA ILE A 141 -11.01 -12.15 -5.87
C ILE A 141 -12.47 -12.05 -5.41
N LEU A 142 -12.77 -10.98 -4.68
CA LEU A 142 -14.14 -10.56 -4.36
C LEU A 142 -14.57 -9.49 -5.37
N LYS A 143 -15.73 -9.67 -5.99
CA LYS A 143 -16.27 -8.72 -6.98
C LYS A 143 -17.20 -7.73 -6.32
N LYS A 144 -17.13 -6.45 -6.71
CA LYS A 144 -18.06 -5.42 -6.24
C LYS A 144 -19.47 -5.78 -6.73
N ILE A 145 -20.42 -5.80 -5.80
CA ILE A 145 -21.83 -5.98 -6.10
C ILE A 145 -22.32 -4.65 -6.69
N ALA A 146 -22.86 -4.70 -7.91
CA ALA A 146 -23.41 -3.51 -8.53
C ALA A 146 -24.54 -2.95 -7.66
N LYS A 147 -24.53 -1.64 -7.39
CA LYS A 147 -25.70 -0.98 -6.80
C LYS A 147 -26.82 -1.06 -7.83
N THR A 148 -27.88 -1.82 -7.55
CA THR A 148 -29.12 -1.74 -8.34
C THR A 148 -29.63 -0.30 -8.19
N ARG A 149 -29.57 0.48 -9.28
CA ARG A 149 -30.26 1.78 -9.31
C ARG A 149 -31.75 1.48 -9.27
N ARG A 150 -32.41 1.80 -8.16
CA ARG A 150 -33.87 1.91 -8.10
C ARG A 150 -34.24 3.37 -8.35
#